data_AF-A0A9D1LPG4-F1
#
_entry.id   AF-A0A9D1LPG4-F1
#
_cell.length_a   1.000
_cell.length_b   1.000
_cell.length_c   1.000
_cell.angle_alpha   90.00
_cell.angle_beta   90.00
_cell.angle_gamma   90.00
#
_symmetry.space_group_name_H-M   'P 1'
#
loop_
_entity.id
_entity.type
_entity.pdbx_description
1 polymer ?
#
loop_
_entity_poly.entity_id
_entity_poly.type
_entity_poly.pdbx_seq_one_letter_code
_entity_poly.pdbx_strand_id
1 'polypeptide(L)'
;MSSLAVMLVSMIGCAVCFALFVLFGRMDLKRRGRKYDYLSGFIFEHGEVSDRLGIASRTMLSLFFAFGVLGCFVLSFSEETSGLLGLLVLLGVLALLEGISGEAISIVPAYAFGPHLSSTVAFFFSSIMVDVVSGICLLNCYGKGNEGTEAPLAFAIILFLLALCKGILLVNPKLSRWTELSSYMDQDGVVTTKRPRPFVLASSQWACLLLDLVSFLLIALGSYLTLSLFNY
;
A
#
# COMPACT_ATOMS: atom_id res chain seq x y z
N MET A 1 -20.77 -8.83 -15.43
CA MET A 1 -20.43 -7.51 -14.85
C MET A 1 -19.40 -6.86 -15.74
N SER A 2 -19.49 -5.56 -16.03
CA SER A 2 -18.44 -4.85 -16.76
C SER A 2 -17.15 -4.81 -15.93
N SER A 3 -15.99 -4.78 -16.58
CA SER A 3 -14.67 -4.69 -15.92
C SER A 3 -14.60 -3.49 -14.96
N LEU A 4 -15.27 -2.39 -15.31
CA LEU A 4 -15.46 -1.21 -14.47
C LEU A 4 -16.19 -1.50 -13.15
N ALA A 5 -17.28 -2.27 -13.19
CA ALA A 5 -18.02 -2.61 -11.98
C ALA A 5 -17.17 -3.48 -11.03
N VAL A 6 -16.41 -4.43 -11.58
CA VAL A 6 -15.49 -5.27 -10.79
C VAL A 6 -14.37 -4.44 -10.19
N MET A 7 -13.81 -3.48 -10.93
CA MET A 7 -12.79 -2.56 -10.44
C MET A 7 -13.30 -1.72 -9.25
N LEU A 8 -14.49 -1.12 -9.38
CA LEU A 8 -15.09 -0.33 -8.29
C LEU A 8 -15.36 -1.18 -7.04
N VAL A 9 -15.93 -2.38 -7.22
CA VAL A 9 -16.16 -3.33 -6.12
C VAL A 9 -14.84 -3.71 -5.46
N SER A 10 -13.80 -3.94 -6.25
CA SER A 10 -12.47 -4.29 -5.73
C SER A 10 -11.91 -3.15 -4.87
N MET A 11 -12.00 -1.90 -5.30
CA MET A 11 -11.44 -0.78 -4.53
C MET A 11 -12.26 -0.39 -3.31
N ILE A 12 -13.59 -0.58 -3.33
CA ILE A 12 -14.41 -0.54 -2.11
C ILE A 12 -13.97 -1.67 -1.16
N GLY A 13 -13.73 -2.87 -1.71
CA GLY A 13 -13.16 -4.01 -0.99
C GLY A 13 -11.84 -3.66 -0.31
N CYS A 14 -10.91 -2.99 -0.99
CA CYS A 14 -9.65 -2.50 -0.41
C CYS A 14 -9.90 -1.60 0.80
N ALA A 15 -10.73 -0.56 0.64
CA ALA A 15 -10.99 0.39 1.72
C ALA A 15 -11.63 -0.27 2.95
N VAL A 16 -12.60 -1.17 2.73
CA VAL A 16 -13.25 -1.94 3.81
C VAL A 16 -12.25 -2.86 4.49
N CYS A 17 -11.45 -3.61 3.72
CA CYS A 17 -10.45 -4.52 4.27
C CYS A 17 -9.37 -3.77 5.04
N PHE A 18 -8.90 -2.62 4.56
CA PHE A 18 -7.95 -1.78 5.29
C PHE A 18 -8.54 -1.27 6.62
N ALA A 19 -9.79 -0.80 6.61
CA ALA A 19 -10.46 -0.35 7.82
C ALA A 19 -10.61 -1.49 8.84
N LEU A 20 -11.00 -2.69 8.39
CA LEU A 20 -11.14 -3.87 9.25
C LEU A 20 -9.78 -4.38 9.75
N PHE A 21 -8.73 -4.33 8.94
CA PHE A 21 -7.35 -4.61 9.35
C PHE A 21 -6.94 -3.71 10.53
N VAL A 22 -7.13 -2.40 10.39
CA VAL A 22 -6.82 -1.44 11.46
C VAL A 22 -7.66 -1.73 12.70
N LEU A 23 -8.97 -1.99 12.53
CA LEU A 23 -9.91 -2.18 13.62
C LEU A 23 -9.62 -3.48 14.39
N PHE A 24 -9.47 -4.62 13.71
CA PHE A 24 -9.19 -5.91 14.35
C PHE A 24 -7.83 -5.92 15.05
N GLY A 25 -6.78 -5.37 14.42
CA GLY A 25 -5.47 -5.26 15.09
C GLY A 25 -5.53 -4.40 16.35
N ARG A 26 -6.24 -3.26 16.32
CA ARG A 26 -6.45 -2.43 17.53
C ARG A 26 -7.19 -3.18 18.63
N MET A 27 -8.22 -3.96 18.28
CA MET A 27 -8.96 -4.76 19.24
C MET A 27 -8.10 -5.87 19.87
N ASP A 28 -7.29 -6.56 19.07
CA ASP A 28 -6.34 -7.58 19.52
C ASP A 28 -5.33 -6.99 20.52
N LEU A 29 -4.70 -5.86 20.16
CA LEU A 29 -3.73 -5.16 21.00
C LEU A 29 -4.35 -4.70 22.32
N LYS A 30 -5.57 -4.16 22.29
CA LYS A 30 -6.33 -3.77 23.49
C LYS A 30 -6.58 -4.97 24.41
N ARG A 31 -6.92 -6.14 23.86
CA ARG A 31 -7.13 -7.36 24.67
C ARG A 31 -5.86 -7.83 25.37
N ARG A 32 -4.71 -7.64 24.74
CA ARG A 32 -3.39 -7.96 25.33
C ARG A 32 -2.89 -6.92 26.32
N GLY A 33 -3.68 -5.88 26.62
CA GLY A 33 -3.27 -4.77 27.49
C GLY A 33 -2.16 -3.90 26.89
N ARG A 34 -1.92 -3.99 25.57
CA ARG A 34 -0.87 -3.24 24.87
C ARG A 34 -1.48 -2.03 24.16
N LYS A 35 -0.78 -0.89 24.19
CA LYS A 35 -1.08 0.27 23.34
C LYS A 35 -0.17 0.21 22.12
N TYR A 36 -0.77 0.31 20.93
CA TYR A 36 -0.03 0.32 19.68
C TYR A 36 0.25 1.75 19.23
N ASP A 37 1.48 1.99 18.81
CA ASP A 37 1.93 3.27 18.30
C ASP A 37 2.38 3.11 16.86
N TYR A 38 1.60 3.64 15.92
CA TYR A 38 1.89 3.57 14.48
C TYR A 38 3.20 4.27 14.09
N LEU A 39 3.74 5.13 14.95
CA LEU A 39 5.03 5.77 14.71
C LEU A 39 6.21 4.88 15.09
N SER A 40 6.01 3.84 15.89
CA SER A 40 7.11 2.98 16.39
C SER A 40 6.87 1.47 16.31
N GLY A 41 5.63 1.06 16.05
CA GLY A 41 5.19 -0.31 15.88
C GLY A 41 5.18 -0.71 14.42
N PHE A 42 5.70 -1.88 14.12
CA PHE A 42 5.74 -2.43 12.77
C PHE A 42 4.42 -3.08 12.37
N ILE A 43 4.14 -3.16 11.07
CA ILE A 43 2.94 -3.82 10.54
C ILE A 43 2.77 -5.25 11.08
N PHE A 44 3.85 -6.04 11.15
CA PHE A 44 3.79 -7.42 11.67
C PHE A 44 3.34 -7.51 13.13
N GLU A 45 3.60 -6.47 13.93
CA GLU A 45 3.24 -6.39 15.35
C GLU A 45 1.76 -6.04 15.55
N HIS A 46 1.11 -5.47 14.53
CA HIS A 46 -0.30 -5.05 14.59
C HIS A 46 -1.29 -6.22 14.57
N GLY A 47 -0.87 -7.36 14.04
CA GLY A 47 -1.67 -8.58 13.92
C GLY A 47 -0.91 -9.83 14.32
N GLU A 48 -0.15 -9.80 15.42
CA GLU A 48 0.63 -10.94 15.89
C GLU A 48 -0.28 -12.17 16.10
N VAL A 49 0.08 -13.34 15.54
CA VAL A 49 -0.78 -14.55 15.46
C VAL A 49 -0.83 -15.27 16.80
N SER A 50 -1.52 -14.69 17.78
CA SER A 50 -1.76 -15.37 19.07
C SER A 50 -3.23 -15.45 19.45
N ASP A 51 -4.11 -14.68 18.79
CA ASP A 51 -5.55 -14.70 19.04
C ASP A 51 -6.33 -14.58 17.71
N ARG A 52 -7.62 -14.96 17.74
CA ARG A 52 -8.53 -14.92 16.58
C ARG A 52 -8.60 -13.54 15.92
N LEU A 53 -8.50 -12.48 16.72
CA LEU A 53 -8.50 -11.10 16.19
C LEU A 53 -7.21 -10.75 15.45
N GLY A 54 -6.06 -11.25 15.90
CA GLY A 54 -4.79 -11.11 15.17
C GLY A 54 -4.82 -11.82 13.82
N ILE A 55 -5.39 -13.04 13.78
CA ILE A 55 -5.62 -13.77 12.53
C ILE A 55 -6.56 -12.98 11.60
N ALA A 56 -7.71 -12.53 12.11
CA ALA A 56 -8.66 -11.74 11.34
C ALA A 56 -8.02 -10.45 10.79
N SER A 57 -7.20 -9.76 11.59
CA SER A 57 -6.44 -8.59 11.16
C SER A 57 -5.55 -8.94 9.96
N ARG A 58 -4.70 -9.97 10.05
CA ARG A 58 -3.83 -10.37 8.93
C ARG A 58 -4.62 -10.78 7.70
N THR A 59 -5.69 -11.55 7.86
CA THR A 59 -6.57 -11.92 6.74
C THR A 59 -7.13 -10.68 6.05
N MET A 60 -7.51 -9.64 6.78
CA MET A 60 -7.99 -8.39 6.18
C MET A 60 -6.87 -7.64 5.44
N LEU A 61 -5.62 -7.70 5.90
CA LEU A 61 -4.47 -7.16 5.14
C LEU A 61 -4.27 -7.93 3.83
N SER A 62 -4.38 -9.26 3.85
CA SER A 62 -4.26 -10.08 2.64
C SER A 62 -5.38 -9.82 1.65
N LEU A 63 -6.60 -9.64 2.14
CA LEU A 63 -7.73 -9.26 1.30
C LEU A 63 -7.57 -7.85 0.73
N PHE A 64 -7.01 -6.90 1.49
CA PHE A 64 -6.68 -5.57 0.98
C PHE A 64 -5.77 -5.67 -0.26
N PHE A 65 -4.68 -6.42 -0.18
CA PHE A 65 -3.79 -6.61 -1.33
C PHE A 65 -4.45 -7.41 -2.45
N ALA A 66 -5.19 -8.47 -2.15
CA ALA A 66 -5.89 -9.27 -3.16
C ALA A 66 -6.90 -8.44 -3.97
N PHE A 67 -7.65 -7.57 -3.30
CA PHE A 67 -8.56 -6.65 -3.99
C PHE A 67 -7.80 -5.59 -4.81
N GLY A 68 -6.66 -5.08 -4.31
CA GLY A 68 -5.82 -4.15 -5.08
C GLY A 68 -5.32 -4.77 -6.38
N VAL A 69 -4.79 -6.00 -6.29
CA VAL A 69 -4.36 -6.81 -7.45
C VAL A 69 -5.51 -7.04 -8.42
N LEU A 70 -6.68 -7.47 -7.92
CA LEU A 70 -7.85 -7.72 -8.76
C LEU A 70 -8.28 -6.46 -9.51
N GLY A 71 -8.35 -5.32 -8.82
CA GLY A 71 -8.73 -4.05 -9.43
C GLY A 71 -7.74 -3.56 -10.48
N CYS A 72 -6.45 -3.80 -10.29
CA CYS A 72 -5.42 -3.51 -11.29
C CYS A 72 -5.48 -4.47 -12.50
N PHE A 73 -5.73 -5.76 -12.28
CA PHE A 73 -5.78 -6.75 -13.36
C PHE A 73 -7.04 -6.65 -14.21
N VAL A 74 -8.18 -6.30 -13.62
CA VAL A 74 -9.47 -6.44 -14.31
C VAL A 74 -9.60 -5.56 -15.55
N LEU A 75 -8.90 -4.42 -15.59
CA LEU A 75 -8.84 -3.56 -16.76
C LEU A 75 -8.17 -4.24 -17.96
N SER A 76 -7.23 -5.17 -17.74
CA SER A 76 -6.58 -5.91 -18.83
C SER A 76 -7.56 -6.75 -19.65
N PHE A 77 -8.74 -7.07 -19.09
CA PHE A 77 -9.77 -7.86 -19.75
C PHE A 77 -10.86 -7.02 -20.43
N SER A 78 -10.78 -5.68 -20.40
CA SER A 78 -11.72 -4.83 -21.16
C SER A 78 -11.27 -4.68 -22.61
N GLU A 79 -12.21 -4.81 -23.56
CA GLU A 79 -11.97 -4.57 -24.98
C GLU A 79 -11.59 -3.10 -25.27
N GLU A 80 -12.18 -2.18 -24.50
CA GLU A 80 -11.97 -0.73 -24.58
C GLU A 80 -10.50 -0.33 -24.32
N THR A 81 -9.77 -1.17 -23.58
CA THR A 81 -8.37 -0.94 -23.20
C THR A 81 -7.39 -1.90 -23.87
N SER A 82 -7.83 -2.62 -24.91
CA SER A 82 -7.01 -3.59 -25.66
C SER A 82 -5.67 -3.00 -26.15
N GLY A 83 -5.67 -1.74 -26.58
CA GLY A 83 -4.46 -1.02 -27.00
C GLY A 83 -3.48 -0.68 -25.88
N LEU A 84 -3.78 -1.00 -24.62
CA LEU A 84 -2.92 -0.81 -23.44
C LEU A 84 -2.59 -2.12 -22.72
N LEU A 85 -2.92 -3.27 -23.32
CA LEU A 85 -2.84 -4.58 -22.68
C LEU A 85 -1.48 -4.84 -22.00
N GLY A 86 -0.37 -4.54 -22.69
CA GLY A 86 0.97 -4.73 -22.11
C GLY A 86 1.22 -3.92 -20.83
N LEU A 87 0.76 -2.67 -20.79
CA LEU A 87 0.88 -1.80 -19.61
C LEU A 87 -0.03 -2.27 -18.47
N LEU A 88 -1.23 -2.75 -18.78
CA LEU A 88 -2.20 -3.22 -17.78
C LEU A 88 -1.78 -4.57 -17.18
N VAL A 89 -1.20 -5.47 -17.98
CA VAL A 89 -0.60 -6.71 -17.46
C VAL A 89 0.59 -6.37 -16.56
N LEU A 90 1.46 -5.44 -16.98
CA LEU A 90 2.57 -4.97 -16.14
C LEU A 90 2.06 -4.38 -14.81
N LEU A 91 1.02 -3.56 -14.85
CA LEU A 91 0.39 -3.00 -13.66
C LEU A 91 -0.11 -4.10 -12.71
N GLY A 92 -0.80 -5.11 -13.23
CA GLY A 92 -1.27 -6.25 -12.44
C GLY A 92 -0.13 -7.04 -11.80
N VAL A 93 0.96 -7.29 -12.55
CA VAL A 93 2.15 -7.98 -12.03
C VAL A 93 2.85 -7.16 -10.94
N LEU A 94 2.95 -5.84 -11.10
CA LEU A 94 3.53 -4.96 -10.09
C LEU A 94 2.67 -4.92 -8.81
N ALA A 95 1.35 -4.83 -8.93
CA ALA A 95 0.43 -4.90 -7.79
C ALA A 95 0.53 -6.26 -7.08
N LEU A 96 0.74 -7.35 -7.82
CA LEU A 96 0.96 -8.67 -7.22
C LEU A 96 2.28 -8.73 -6.43
N LEU A 97 3.35 -8.15 -6.98
CA LEU A 97 4.65 -8.06 -6.30
C LEU A 97 4.53 -7.20 -5.03
N GLU A 98 3.80 -6.09 -5.10
CA GLU A 98 3.46 -5.23 -3.96
C GLU A 98 2.71 -6.03 -2.89
N GLY A 99 1.66 -6.77 -3.26
CA GLY A 99 0.91 -7.61 -2.32
C GLY A 99 1.77 -8.68 -1.64
N ILE A 100 2.60 -9.40 -2.40
CA ILE A 100 3.49 -10.44 -1.86
C ILE A 100 4.52 -9.84 -0.89
N SER A 101 5.12 -8.71 -1.26
CA SER A 101 6.15 -8.06 -0.43
C SER A 101 5.55 -7.35 0.79
N GLY A 102 4.37 -6.74 0.67
CA GLY A 102 3.60 -6.20 1.78
C GLY A 102 3.17 -7.28 2.78
N GLU A 103 2.76 -8.45 2.27
CA GLU A 103 2.49 -9.62 3.13
C GLU A 103 3.75 -10.15 3.81
N ALA A 104 4.88 -10.18 3.10
CA ALA A 104 6.14 -10.57 3.71
C ALA A 104 6.51 -9.64 4.89
N ILE A 105 6.26 -8.33 4.79
CA ILE A 105 6.47 -7.38 5.90
C ILE A 105 5.55 -7.68 7.10
N SER A 106 4.35 -8.21 6.86
CA SER A 106 3.37 -8.55 7.91
C SER A 106 3.74 -9.84 8.67
N ILE A 107 4.59 -10.69 8.08
CA ILE A 107 4.97 -11.99 8.63
C ILE A 107 6.41 -11.99 9.13
N VAL A 108 7.34 -11.43 8.35
CA VAL A 108 8.78 -11.42 8.64
C VAL A 108 9.05 -10.40 9.75
N PRO A 109 9.49 -10.84 10.92
CA PRO A 109 9.72 -9.94 12.04
C PRO A 109 10.98 -9.10 11.85
N ALA A 110 11.01 -7.90 12.43
CA ALA A 110 12.11 -6.95 12.27
C ALA A 110 13.48 -7.45 12.78
N TYR A 111 13.54 -8.44 13.67
CA TYR A 111 14.81 -9.03 14.11
C TYR A 111 15.49 -9.86 13.00
N ALA A 112 14.75 -10.30 11.98
CA ALA A 112 15.30 -10.87 10.76
C ALA A 112 15.67 -9.72 9.80
N PHE A 113 16.70 -8.96 10.15
CA PHE A 113 17.05 -7.68 9.51
C PHE A 113 17.13 -7.75 7.98
N GLY A 114 17.91 -8.70 7.44
CA GLY A 114 18.10 -8.85 5.99
C GLY A 114 16.79 -9.10 5.25
N PRO A 115 16.05 -10.18 5.60
CA PRO A 115 14.75 -10.48 5.00
C PRO A 115 13.70 -9.37 5.18
N HIS A 116 13.58 -8.76 6.36
CA HIS A 116 12.59 -7.71 6.59
C HIS A 116 12.89 -6.45 5.77
N LEU A 117 14.17 -6.07 5.68
CA LEU A 117 14.60 -4.92 4.89
C LEU A 117 14.41 -5.18 3.38
N SER A 118 14.76 -6.37 2.89
CA SER A 118 14.57 -6.70 1.48
C SER A 118 13.09 -6.71 1.09
N SER A 119 12.21 -7.25 1.94
CA SER A 119 10.76 -7.16 1.75
C SER A 119 10.26 -5.73 1.77
N THR A 120 10.80 -4.88 2.66
CA THR A 120 10.43 -3.45 2.71
C THR A 120 10.83 -2.70 1.44
N VAL A 121 12.05 -2.91 0.95
CA VAL A 121 12.52 -2.30 -0.30
C VAL A 121 11.67 -2.76 -1.49
N ALA A 122 11.39 -4.08 -1.58
CA ALA A 122 10.54 -4.63 -2.64
C ALA A 122 9.14 -4.04 -2.62
N PHE A 123 8.53 -3.91 -1.42
CA PHE A 123 7.21 -3.31 -1.23
C PHE A 123 7.17 -1.86 -1.68
N PHE A 124 8.11 -1.03 -1.23
CA PHE A 124 8.13 0.39 -1.60
C PHE A 124 8.39 0.55 -3.09
N PHE A 125 9.33 -0.20 -3.65
CA PHE A 125 9.65 -0.12 -5.07
C PHE A 125 8.45 -0.51 -5.94
N SER A 126 7.81 -1.64 -5.64
CA SER A 126 6.63 -2.10 -6.39
C SER A 126 5.46 -1.13 -6.26
N SER A 127 5.18 -0.63 -5.05
CA SER A 127 4.19 0.42 -4.79
C SER A 127 4.43 1.72 -5.58
N ILE A 128 5.69 2.18 -5.68
CA ILE A 128 6.06 3.34 -6.53
C ILE A 128 5.77 3.03 -8.01
N MET A 129 6.17 1.84 -8.47
CA MET A 129 5.98 1.44 -9.87
C MET A 129 4.50 1.28 -10.23
N VAL A 130 3.65 0.81 -9.31
CA VAL A 130 2.18 0.76 -9.50
C VAL A 130 1.62 2.15 -9.79
N ASP A 131 2.02 3.16 -9.01
CA ASP A 131 1.58 4.54 -9.22
C ASP A 131 2.08 5.10 -10.55
N VAL A 132 3.35 4.87 -10.88
CA VAL A 132 3.96 5.34 -12.14
C VAL A 132 3.26 4.72 -13.34
N VAL A 133 3.11 3.40 -13.37
CA VAL A 133 2.48 2.70 -14.50
C VAL A 133 1.00 3.08 -14.60
N SER A 134 0.30 3.22 -13.48
CA SER A 134 -1.09 3.68 -13.49
C SER A 134 -1.24 5.10 -14.03
N GLY A 135 -0.34 6.02 -13.65
CA GLY A 135 -0.30 7.37 -14.21
C GLY A 135 -0.05 7.36 -15.71
N ILE A 136 0.88 6.53 -16.19
CA ILE A 136 1.14 6.35 -17.63
C ILE A 136 -0.10 5.78 -18.35
N CYS A 137 -0.81 4.81 -17.77
CA CYS A 137 -2.05 4.30 -18.32
C CYS A 137 -3.11 5.40 -18.49
N LEU A 138 -3.33 6.22 -17.46
CA LEU A 138 -4.28 7.33 -17.51
C LEU A 138 -3.89 8.42 -18.54
N LEU A 139 -2.60 8.75 -18.65
CA LEU A 139 -2.10 9.66 -19.68
C LEU A 139 -2.34 9.14 -21.10
N ASN A 140 -2.13 7.84 -21.33
CA ASN A 140 -2.39 7.24 -22.63
C ASN A 140 -3.87 7.26 -22.99
N CYS A 141 -4.77 7.14 -22.00
CA CYS A 141 -6.19 7.29 -22.23
C CYS A 141 -6.58 8.75 -22.53
N TYR A 142 -5.94 9.73 -21.90
CA TYR A 142 -6.15 11.15 -22.19
C TYR A 142 -5.80 11.50 -23.64
N GLY A 143 -4.61 11.08 -24.11
CA GLY A 143 -4.11 11.38 -25.46
C GLY A 143 -4.86 10.68 -26.62
N LYS A 144 -5.74 9.70 -26.33
CA LYS A 144 -6.51 8.96 -27.35
C LYS A 144 -7.88 9.58 -27.68
N GLY A 145 -8.05 10.88 -27.44
CA GLY A 145 -9.27 11.61 -27.82
C GLY A 145 -10.18 12.01 -26.66
N ASN A 146 -9.70 11.94 -25.41
CA ASN A 146 -10.42 12.41 -24.24
C ASN A 146 -9.95 13.80 -23.76
N GLU A 147 -9.44 14.62 -24.70
CA GLU A 147 -8.97 16.00 -24.44
C GLU A 147 -10.08 16.92 -23.89
N GLY A 148 -11.35 16.50 -24.00
CA GLY A 148 -12.50 17.20 -23.45
C GLY A 148 -12.64 17.09 -21.92
N THR A 149 -11.88 16.21 -21.25
CA THR A 149 -11.88 16.12 -19.78
C THR A 149 -10.47 16.13 -19.20
N GLU A 150 -10.18 17.13 -18.37
CA GLU A 150 -8.88 17.25 -17.68
C GLU A 150 -8.72 16.25 -16.52
N ALA A 151 -9.77 15.49 -16.19
CA ALA A 151 -9.79 14.59 -15.04
C ALA A 151 -8.72 13.48 -15.11
N PRO A 152 -8.54 12.72 -16.21
CA PRO A 152 -7.53 11.65 -16.28
C PRO A 152 -6.11 12.20 -16.11
N LEU A 153 -5.84 13.39 -16.67
CA LEU A 153 -4.58 14.09 -16.51
C LEU A 153 -4.33 14.48 -15.05
N ALA A 154 -5.34 15.05 -14.37
CA ALA A 154 -5.22 15.40 -12.95
C ALA A 154 -4.94 14.17 -12.07
N PHE A 155 -5.64 13.05 -12.30
CA PHE A 155 -5.38 11.80 -11.56
C PHE A 155 -3.98 11.25 -11.84
N ALA A 156 -3.50 11.30 -13.09
CA ALA A 156 -2.14 10.88 -13.42
C ALA A 156 -1.09 11.72 -12.69
N ILE A 157 -1.26 13.05 -12.65
CA ILE A 157 -0.37 13.95 -11.91
C ILE A 157 -0.36 13.60 -10.41
N ILE A 158 -1.52 13.37 -9.81
CA ILE A 158 -1.62 13.00 -8.39
C ILE A 158 -0.91 11.66 -8.14
N LEU A 159 -1.07 10.66 -9.01
CA LEU A 159 -0.37 9.38 -8.90
C LEU A 159 1.15 9.55 -8.99
N PHE A 160 1.66 10.39 -9.88
CA PHE A 160 3.10 10.67 -9.92
C PHE A 160 3.61 11.39 -8.66
N LEU A 161 2.80 12.26 -8.06
CA LEU A 161 3.14 12.88 -6.77
C LEU A 161 3.15 11.84 -5.63
N LEU A 162 2.23 10.89 -5.63
CA LEU A 162 2.23 9.77 -4.67
C LEU A 162 3.46 8.87 -4.86
N ALA A 163 3.81 8.55 -6.10
CA ALA A 163 5.03 7.82 -6.44
C ALA A 163 6.29 8.55 -5.92
N LEU A 164 6.35 9.88 -6.07
CA LEU A 164 7.44 10.69 -5.54
C LEU A 164 7.49 10.65 -4.01
N CYS A 165 6.35 10.78 -3.33
CA CYS A 165 6.25 10.67 -1.87
C CYS A 165 6.78 9.33 -1.37
N LYS A 166 6.33 8.22 -1.98
CA LYS A 166 6.81 6.86 -1.68
C LYS A 166 8.30 6.70 -1.99
N GLY A 167 8.77 7.30 -3.08
CA GLY A 167 10.19 7.36 -3.43
C GLY A 167 11.03 8.06 -2.36
N ILE A 168 10.57 9.20 -1.84
CA ILE A 168 11.22 9.91 -0.73
C ILE A 168 11.27 9.04 0.53
N LEU A 169 10.20 8.27 0.82
CA LEU A 169 10.21 7.32 1.92
C LEU A 169 11.27 6.24 1.72
N LEU A 170 11.41 5.69 0.51
CA LEU A 170 12.38 4.63 0.18
C LEU A 170 13.84 5.09 0.28
N VAL A 171 14.16 6.29 -0.22
CA VAL A 171 15.54 6.81 -0.24
C VAL A 171 15.91 7.59 1.02
N ASN A 172 15.04 7.63 2.02
CA ASN A 172 15.30 8.36 3.26
C ASN A 172 16.59 7.84 3.93
N PRO A 173 17.63 8.67 4.06
CA PRO A 173 18.93 8.22 4.55
C PRO A 173 18.87 7.72 6.00
N LYS A 174 17.88 8.16 6.78
CA LYS A 174 17.65 7.66 8.15
C LYS A 174 17.22 6.18 8.17
N LEU A 175 16.76 5.62 7.05
CA LEU A 175 16.51 4.18 6.92
C LEU A 175 17.79 3.37 6.97
N SER A 176 18.99 3.92 6.73
CA SER A 176 20.25 3.16 6.90
C SER A 176 20.58 2.87 8.37
N ARG A 177 20.06 3.69 9.28
CA ARG A 177 20.29 3.63 10.74
C ARG A 177 19.07 3.20 11.51
N TRP A 178 18.13 2.57 10.84
CA TRP A 178 16.83 2.23 11.42
C TRP A 178 16.92 1.31 12.63
N THR A 179 18.00 0.53 12.77
CA THR A 179 18.21 -0.39 13.89
C THR A 179 18.72 0.27 15.17
N GLU A 180 19.05 1.57 15.14
CA GLU A 180 19.53 2.31 16.30
C GLU A 180 18.43 2.42 17.38
N LEU A 181 18.65 1.79 18.53
CA LEU A 181 17.81 1.93 19.71
C LEU A 181 18.28 3.13 20.53
N SER A 182 17.34 3.95 21.01
CA SER A 182 17.65 5.03 21.95
C SER A 182 17.82 4.45 23.35
N SER A 183 18.99 4.64 23.96
CA SER A 183 19.25 4.34 25.36
C SER A 183 19.15 5.60 26.21
N TYR A 184 18.44 5.50 27.33
CA TYR A 184 18.39 6.55 28.34
C TYR A 184 18.78 5.94 29.69
N MET A 185 19.59 6.67 30.45
CA MET A 185 19.94 6.30 31.82
C MET A 185 18.81 6.81 32.73
N ASP A 186 18.09 5.89 33.37
CA ASP A 186 17.05 6.26 34.32
C ASP A 186 17.68 6.85 35.60
N GLN A 187 16.89 7.57 36.41
CA GLN A 187 17.38 8.22 37.64
C GLN A 187 17.98 7.21 38.64
N ASP A 188 17.60 5.94 38.54
CA ASP A 188 18.09 4.82 39.34
C ASP A 188 19.36 4.15 38.76
N GLY A 189 19.96 4.71 37.70
CA GLY A 189 21.15 4.15 37.04
C GLY A 189 20.86 2.96 36.12
N VAL A 190 19.59 2.58 35.95
CA VAL A 190 19.16 1.53 35.02
C VAL A 190 19.18 2.08 33.59
N VAL A 191 20.01 1.49 32.73
CA VAL A 191 20.00 1.81 31.30
C VAL A 191 18.77 1.14 30.67
N THR A 192 17.78 1.94 30.27
CA THR A 192 16.62 1.44 29.55
C THR A 192 16.77 1.74 28.05
N THR A 193 16.68 0.70 27.22
CA THR A 193 16.64 0.81 25.77
C THR A 193 15.19 0.86 25.30
N LYS A 194 14.80 1.95 24.63
CA LYS A 194 13.48 2.12 24.03
C LYS A 194 13.62 2.36 22.54
N ARG A 195 12.63 1.94 21.75
CA ARG A 195 12.57 2.30 20.33
C ARG A 195 12.33 3.81 20.20
N PRO A 196 13.09 4.52 19.34
CA PRO A 196 12.82 5.93 19.07
C PRO A 196 11.41 6.13 18.51
N ARG A 197 10.83 7.31 18.76
CA ARG A 197 9.54 7.75 18.22
C ARG A 197 9.75 9.04 17.42
N PRO A 198 9.58 9.05 16.08
CA PRO A 198 9.22 7.91 15.23
C PRO A 198 10.38 6.93 15.03
N PHE A 199 10.02 5.65 14.92
CA PHE A 199 10.90 4.60 14.40
C PHE A 199 10.78 4.63 12.88
N VAL A 200 11.77 5.23 12.22
CA VAL A 200 11.66 5.68 10.82
C VAL A 200 11.14 4.58 9.90
N LEU A 201 11.70 3.36 9.96
CA LEU A 201 11.27 2.25 9.11
C LEU A 201 9.80 1.86 9.32
N ALA A 202 9.37 1.71 10.57
CA ALA A 202 7.99 1.33 10.90
C ALA A 202 7.00 2.42 10.47
N SER A 203 7.32 3.69 10.75
CA SER A 203 6.48 4.81 10.32
C SER A 203 6.39 4.94 8.80
N SER A 204 7.50 4.68 8.09
CA SER A 204 7.53 4.71 6.63
C SER A 204 6.69 3.56 6.03
N GLN A 205 6.72 2.37 6.62
CA GLN A 205 5.90 1.24 6.16
C GLN A 205 4.40 1.54 6.28
N TRP A 206 3.98 2.10 7.43
CA TRP A 206 2.59 2.53 7.63
C TRP A 206 2.18 3.66 6.69
N ALA A 207 3.07 4.64 6.48
CA ALA A 207 2.83 5.72 5.54
C ALA A 207 2.67 5.18 4.11
N CYS A 208 3.54 4.27 3.66
CA CYS A 208 3.42 3.65 2.34
C CYS A 208 2.09 2.91 2.19
N LEU A 209 1.74 2.04 3.15
CA LEU A 209 0.49 1.29 3.11
C LEU A 209 -0.77 2.18 3.06
N LEU A 210 -0.74 3.33 3.76
CA LEU A 210 -1.81 4.32 3.70
C LEU A 210 -1.86 5.01 2.33
N LEU A 211 -0.70 5.35 1.75
CA LEU A 211 -0.62 5.92 0.42
C LEU A 211 -1.10 4.92 -0.64
N ASP A 212 -0.86 3.62 -0.48
CA ASP A 212 -1.36 2.57 -1.38
C ASP A 212 -2.88 2.50 -1.40
N LEU A 213 -3.53 2.63 -0.24
CA LEU A 213 -4.99 2.76 -0.19
C LEU A 213 -5.47 3.97 -1.02
N VAL A 214 -4.81 5.12 -0.88
CA VAL A 214 -5.17 6.31 -1.65
C VAL A 214 -4.94 6.09 -3.15
N SER A 215 -3.80 5.51 -3.53
CA SER A 215 -3.48 5.16 -4.91
C SER A 215 -4.54 4.26 -5.54
N PHE A 216 -4.91 3.16 -4.87
CA PHE A 216 -5.93 2.24 -5.39
C PHE A 216 -7.29 2.92 -5.62
N LEU A 217 -7.71 3.80 -4.71
CA LEU A 217 -8.94 4.57 -4.88
C LEU A 217 -8.86 5.55 -6.07
N LEU A 218 -7.72 6.23 -6.25
CA LEU A 218 -7.51 7.15 -7.36
C LEU A 218 -7.42 6.43 -8.71
N ILE A 219 -6.80 5.24 -8.76
CA ILE A 219 -6.75 4.40 -9.95
C ILE A 219 -8.17 4.04 -10.37
N ALA A 220 -9.00 3.53 -9.46
CA ALA A 220 -10.37 3.19 -9.79
C ALA A 220 -11.20 4.40 -10.24
N LEU A 221 -11.12 5.51 -9.52
CA LEU A 221 -11.89 6.71 -9.86
C LEU A 221 -11.45 7.29 -11.21
N GLY A 222 -10.13 7.39 -11.43
CA GLY A 222 -9.54 7.85 -12.68
C GLY A 222 -9.92 6.96 -13.85
N SER A 223 -9.77 5.65 -13.74
CA SER A 223 -10.14 4.71 -14.79
C SER A 223 -11.65 4.68 -15.05
N TYR A 224 -12.48 4.78 -14.00
CA TYR A 224 -13.95 4.83 -14.15
C TYR A 224 -14.39 6.08 -14.91
N LEU A 225 -13.92 7.26 -14.49
CA LEU A 225 -14.25 8.51 -15.18
C LEU A 225 -13.74 8.50 -16.61
N THR A 226 -12.55 7.96 -16.84
CA THR A 226 -11.97 7.88 -18.18
C THR A 226 -12.80 6.98 -19.11
N LEU A 227 -13.14 5.76 -18.67
CA LEU A 227 -13.81 4.75 -19.50
C LEU A 227 -15.32 4.92 -19.61
N SER A 228 -15.98 5.49 -18.59
CA SER A 228 -17.41 5.82 -18.67
C SER A 228 -17.71 6.93 -19.69
N LEU A 229 -16.74 7.83 -19.94
CA LEU A 229 -16.84 8.87 -20.95
C LEU A 229 -16.65 8.36 -22.39
N PHE A 230 -16.00 7.21 -22.59
CA PHE A 230 -15.88 6.58 -23.93
C PHE A 230 -17.19 5.91 -24.40
N ASN A 231 -18.16 5.70 -23.50
CA ASN A 231 -19.44 5.06 -23.80
C ASN A 231 -20.54 6.06 -24.22
N TYR A 232 -20.18 7.30 -24.56
CA TYR A 232 -21.04 8.32 -25.16
C TYR A 232 -20.44 8.89 -26.44
#